data_AF-A0A930LQU1-F1
#
_entry.id   AF-A0A930LQU1-F1
#
_cell.length_a   1.000
_cell.length_b   1.000
_cell.length_c   1.000
_cell.angle_alpha   90.00
_cell.angle_beta   90.00
_cell.angle_gamma   90.00
#
_symmetry.space_group_name_H-M   'P 1'
#
loop_
_entity.id
_entity.type
_entity.pdbx_description
1 polymer ?
#
loop_
_entity_poly.entity_id
_entity_poly.type
_entity_poly.pdbx_seq_one_letter_code
_entity_poly.pdbx_strand_id
1 'polypeptide(L)' 'MYRIALLSDTAAQDMIPSLSLLSHKVHVFPLDTAHTALETETFDLLMVDARTALVKARH' A
#
# COMPACT_ATOMS: atom_id res chain seq x y z
N MET A 1 3.16 -0.92 17.33
CA MET A 1 3.78 -0.57 16.04
C MET A 1 3.31 -1.60 15.03
N TYR A 2 2.57 -1.18 14.01
CA TYR A 2 2.02 -2.08 12.99
C TYR A 2 2.93 -2.15 11.76
N ARG A 3 2.99 -3.33 11.13
CA ARG A 3 3.54 -3.58 9.79
C ARG A 3 2.40 -3.42 8.78
N ILE A 4 2.42 -2.34 8.02
CA ILE A 4 1.38 -1.99 7.06
C ILE A 4 1.92 -2.33 5.67
N ALA A 5 1.22 -3.20 4.94
CA ALA A 5 1.41 -3.37 3.51
C ALA A 5 0.48 -2.40 2.77
N LEU A 6 1.07 -1.46 2.04
CA LEU A 6 0.38 -0.51 1.18
C LEU A 6 0.57 -0.92 -0.28
N LEU A 7 -0.50 -1.34 -0.92
CA LEU A 7 -0.52 -1.72 -2.33
C LEU A 7 -0.91 -0.49 -3.16
N SER A 8 0.02 0.01 -3.98
CA SER A 8 -0.19 1.24 -4.75
C SER A 8 0.70 1.31 -5.98
N ASP A 9 0.10 1.66 -7.13
CA ASP A 9 0.83 1.96 -8.39
C ASP A 9 1.20 3.44 -8.51
N THR A 10 0.60 4.28 -7.67
CA THR A 10 1.07 5.65 -7.50
C THR A 10 2.03 5.67 -6.32
N ALA A 11 3.03 6.53 -6.29
CA ALA A 11 4.00 6.57 -5.20
C ALA A 11 3.40 6.91 -3.81
N ALA A 12 2.06 6.91 -3.66
CA ALA A 12 1.28 7.12 -2.43
C ALA A 12 1.86 8.26 -1.58
N GLN A 13 2.27 9.34 -2.27
CA GLN A 13 3.20 10.34 -1.74
C GLN A 13 2.67 11.02 -0.48
N ASP A 14 1.34 11.13 -0.34
CA ASP A 14 0.72 11.78 0.81
C ASP A 14 0.44 10.80 1.98
N MET A 15 0.25 9.52 1.68
CA MET A 15 -0.11 8.51 2.68
C MET A 15 1.10 7.99 3.45
N ILE A 16 2.24 7.79 2.76
CA ILE A 16 3.47 7.25 3.37
C ILE A 16 3.99 8.15 4.51
N PRO A 17 4.10 9.49 4.34
CA PRO A 17 4.54 10.37 5.42
C PRO A 17 3.57 10.34 6.60
N SER A 18 2.27 10.38 6.33
CA SER A 18 1.22 10.36 7.35
C SER A 18 1.25 9.10 8.22
N LEU A 19 1.42 7.94 7.60
CA LEU A 19 1.55 6.65 8.31
C LEU A 19 2.89 6.52 9.05
N SER A 20 3.96 7.10 8.50
CA SER A 20 5.28 7.11 9.16
C SER A 20 5.30 7.98 10.42
N LEU A 21 4.57 9.09 10.43
CA LEU A 21 4.41 9.96 11.62
C LEU A 21 3.76 9.22 12.81
N LEU A 22 2.97 8.17 12.54
CA LEU A 22 2.35 7.33 13.57
C LEU A 22 3.28 6.20 14.07
N SER A 23 4.57 6.25 13.74
CA SER A 23 5.57 5.24 14.12
C SER A 23 5.17 3.82 13.67
N HIS A 24 4.56 3.69 12.49
CA HIS A 24 4.27 2.40 11.86
C HIS A 24 5.28 2.09 10.76
N LYS A 25 5.53 0.81 10.51
CA LYS A 25 6.41 0.38 9.42
C LYS A 25 5.56 0.18 8.17
N VAL A 26 5.77 1.01 7.17
CA VAL A 26 5.04 0.95 5.90
C VAL A 26 5.91 0.27 4.84
N HIS A 27 5.40 -0.81 4.27
CA HIS A 27 5.97 -1.47 3.10
C HIS A 27 5.08 -1.15 1.90
N VAL A 28 5.66 -0.63 0.83
CA VAL A 28 4.91 -0.24 -0.37
C VAL A 28 5.16 -1.28 -1.45
N PHE A 29 4.09 -1.83 -2.01
CA PHE A 29 4.13 -2.81 -3.08
C PHE A 29 3.35 -2.32 -4.30
N PRO A 30 3.86 -2.49 -5.53
CA PRO A 30 3.07 -2.29 -6.73
C PRO A 30 1.86 -3.24 -6.78
N LEU A 31 0.72 -2.80 -7.33
CA LEU A 31 -0.52 -3.59 -7.32
C LEU A 31 -0.39 -4.91 -8.09
N ASP A 32 0.39 -4.92 -9.16
CA ASP A 32 0.62 -6.07 -10.04
C ASP A 32 1.47 -7.18 -9.40
N THR A 33 2.41 -6.81 -8.53
CA THR A 33 3.41 -7.73 -7.94
C THR A 33 3.19 -8.00 -6.46
N ALA A 34 2.29 -7.28 -5.80
CA ALA A 34 2.06 -7.39 -4.34
C ALA A 34 1.72 -8.79 -3.84
N HIS A 35 1.05 -9.61 -4.66
CA HIS A 35 0.68 -10.98 -4.27
C HIS A 35 1.89 -11.82 -3.82
N THR A 36 3.05 -11.65 -4.48
CA THR A 36 4.28 -12.38 -4.12
C THR A 36 4.82 -12.02 -2.73
N ALA A 37 4.70 -10.76 -2.34
CA ALA A 37 5.17 -10.29 -1.04
C ALA A 37 4.24 -10.73 0.10
N LEU A 38 2.92 -10.76 -0.15
CA LEU A 38 1.93 -11.17 0.84
C LEU A 38 1.99 -12.67 1.16
N GLU A 39 2.49 -13.49 0.25
CA GLU A 39 2.70 -14.93 0.48
C GLU A 39 3.92 -15.24 1.34
N THR A 40 4.91 -14.33 1.38
CA THR A 40 6.21 -14.54 2.01
C THR A 40 6.39 -13.77 3.32
N GLU A 41 5.65 -12.68 3.51
CA GLU A 41 5.71 -11.83 4.69
C GLU A 41 4.35 -11.68 5.37
N THR A 42 4.37 -11.53 6.71
CA THR A 42 3.19 -11.24 7.51
C THR A 42 3.09 -9.73 7.79
N PHE A 43 1.88 -9.19 7.62
CA PHE A 43 1.53 -7.80 7.88
C PHE A 43 0.31 -7.73 8.80
N ASP A 44 0.27 -6.70 9.65
CA ASP A 44 -0.85 -6.48 10.57
C ASP A 44 -2.03 -5.79 9.87
N LEU A 45 -1.75 -5.04 8.81
CA LEU A 45 -2.75 -4.30 8.04
C LEU A 45 -2.40 -4.30 6.55
N LEU A 46 -3.41 -4.53 5.72
CA LEU A 46 -3.35 -4.35 4.27
C LEU A 46 -4.16 -3.11 3.88
N MET A 47 -3.55 -2.20 3.13
CA MET A 47 -4.19 -1.02 2.55
C MET A 47 -3.99 -1.03 1.03
N VAL A 48 -5.01 -0.61 0.29
CA VAL A 48 -4.97 -0.56 -1.19
C VAL A 48 -5.27 0.87 -1.64
N ASP A 49 -4.33 1.48 -2.37
CA ASP A 49 -4.55 2.74 -3.09
C ASP A 49 -4.85 2.47 -4.57
N ALA A 50 -6.12 2.23 -4.86
CA ALA A 50 -6.64 2.01 -6.21
C ALA A 50 -7.29 3.26 -6.81
N ARG A 51 -7.13 4.46 -6.23
CA ARG A 51 -7.88 5.68 -6.63
C ARG A 51 -7.75 5.95 -8.13
N THR A 52 -6.52 5.94 -8.64
CA THR A 52 -6.25 6.17 -10.07
C THR A 52 -6.83 5.08 -10.96
N ALA A 53 -6.72 3.81 -10.54
CA ALA A 53 -7.26 2.67 -11.29
C ALA A 53 -8.80 2.73 -11.37
N LEU A 54 -9.46 3.07 -10.27
CA LEU A 54 -10.92 3.24 -10.20
C LEU A 54 -11.41 4.42 -11.06
N VAL A 55 -10.67 5.53 -11.08
CA VAL A 55 -10.99 6.67 -11.96
C VAL A 55 -10.86 6.28 -13.44
N LYS A 56 -9.82 5.51 -13.81
CA LYS A 56 -9.63 5.02 -15.17
C LYS A 56 -10.74 4.05 -15.60
N ALA A 57 -11.11 3.10 -14.74
CA ALA A 57 -12.13 2.08 -15.02
C ALA A 57 -13.57 2.65 -15.14
N ARG A 58 -13.79 3.92 -14.77
CA ARG A 58 -15.07 4.61 -14.94
C ARG A 58 -15.40 4.90 -16.41
N HIS A 59 -14.40 4.90 -17.30
CA HIS A 59 -14.51 5.24 -18.71
C HIS A 59 -14.20 4.04 -19.59
#